data_AF-A0A085NET2-F1
#
_entry.id   AF-A0A085NET2-F1
#
_cell.length_a   1.000
_cell.length_b   1.000
_cell.length_c   1.000
_cell.angle_alpha   90.00
_cell.angle_beta   90.00
_cell.angle_gamma   90.00
#
_symmetry.space_group_name_H-M   'P 1'
#
loop_
_entity.id
_entity.type
_entity.pdbx_description
1 polymer ?
#
loop_
_entity_poly.entity_id
_entity_poly.type
_entity_poly.pdbx_seq_one_letter_code
_entity_poly.pdbx_strand_id
1 'polypeptide(L)'
;MDIVNIAKQLGGEGFSDMIEDDIREHIEDCGEPFTSEEFEELMQSPTGSGDDVMEGTEAQTHSDWTLRKLASIFRQAQVLKDMIVEYNPSMECGIMVTRGITTSLKPLQHLFDEARKRERQLPITMFLNKAPAAAEPIILRREVSLPTSSRNPRTGRSPGDLRPPTESG
;
A
#
# COMPACT_ATOMS: atom_id res chain seq x y z
N MET A 1 -29.44 -33.75 3.69
CA MET A 1 -28.52 -32.58 3.57
C MET A 1 -28.09 -32.22 4.99
N ASP A 2 -26.79 -32.23 5.33
CA ASP A 2 -26.33 -32.30 6.73
C ASP A 2 -26.56 -31.05 7.62
N ILE A 3 -27.46 -30.14 7.26
CA ILE A 3 -27.80 -28.94 8.05
C ILE A 3 -28.28 -29.32 9.46
N VAL A 4 -29.09 -30.37 9.61
CA VAL A 4 -29.54 -30.88 10.92
C VAL A 4 -28.35 -31.25 11.80
N ASN A 5 -27.36 -31.95 11.23
CA ASN A 5 -26.16 -32.39 11.95
C ASN A 5 -25.22 -31.22 12.27
N ILE A 6 -25.17 -30.18 11.42
CA ILE A 6 -24.41 -28.95 11.67
C ILE A 6 -25.06 -28.14 12.80
N ALA A 7 -26.38 -27.91 12.77
CA ALA A 7 -27.10 -27.17 13.80
C ALA A 7 -26.98 -27.84 15.19
N LYS A 8 -27.08 -29.18 15.24
CA LYS A 8 -26.87 -29.96 16.47
C LYS A 8 -25.44 -29.91 17.01
N GLN A 9 -24.45 -29.62 16.16
CA GLN A 9 -23.05 -29.40 16.57
C GLN A 9 -22.77 -27.96 16.99
N LEU A 10 -23.44 -26.96 16.39
CA LEU A 10 -23.32 -25.56 16.77
C LEU A 10 -23.88 -25.31 18.18
N GLY A 11 -25.02 -25.94 18.49
CA GLY A 11 -25.64 -25.90 19.81
C GLY A 11 -26.42 -24.61 20.08
N GLY A 12 -27.58 -24.77 20.73
CA GLY A 12 -28.50 -23.68 21.05
C GLY A 12 -29.88 -24.24 21.39
N GLU A 13 -30.73 -23.40 21.98
CA GLU A 13 -32.08 -23.80 22.37
C GLU A 13 -32.92 -24.12 21.11
N GLY A 14 -33.61 -25.26 21.09
CA GLY A 14 -34.35 -25.79 19.94
C GLY A 14 -33.54 -26.64 18.94
N PHE A 15 -32.24 -26.36 18.73
CA PHE A 15 -31.46 -27.08 17.70
C PHE A 15 -31.23 -28.57 17.99
N SER A 16 -31.27 -29.00 19.26
CA SER A 16 -31.13 -30.41 19.64
C SER A 16 -32.23 -31.31 19.08
N ASP A 17 -33.43 -30.76 18.94
CA ASP A 17 -34.66 -31.53 18.73
C ASP A 17 -35.03 -31.54 17.23
N MET A 18 -34.61 -30.51 16.50
CA MET A 18 -34.85 -30.31 15.06
C MET A 18 -34.57 -31.56 14.20
N ILE A 19 -35.45 -31.87 13.25
CA ILE A 19 -35.35 -33.02 12.33
C ILE A 19 -35.20 -32.57 10.87
N GLU A 20 -34.99 -33.52 9.95
CA GLU A 20 -34.89 -33.22 8.51
C GLU A 20 -36.24 -32.81 7.90
N ASP A 21 -37.36 -33.12 8.58
CA ASP A 21 -38.70 -32.69 8.15
C ASP A 21 -38.91 -31.19 8.35
N ASP A 22 -38.55 -30.63 9.51
CA ASP A 22 -38.67 -29.19 9.79
C ASP A 22 -37.94 -28.33 8.73
N ILE A 23 -36.77 -28.80 8.29
CA ILE A 23 -35.98 -28.14 7.24
C ILE A 23 -36.62 -28.34 5.86
N ARG A 24 -37.21 -29.51 5.60
CA ARG A 24 -37.94 -29.79 4.35
C ARG A 24 -39.18 -28.91 4.24
N GLU A 25 -40.03 -28.90 5.27
CA GLU A 25 -41.22 -28.06 5.36
C GLU A 25 -40.85 -26.59 5.10
N HIS A 26 -39.82 -26.07 5.78
CA HIS A 26 -39.42 -24.68 5.60
C HIS A 26 -38.85 -24.37 4.20
N ILE A 27 -38.11 -25.30 3.58
CA ILE A 27 -37.60 -25.14 2.20
C ILE A 27 -38.72 -25.25 1.15
N GLU A 28 -39.72 -26.11 1.39
CA GLU A 28 -40.85 -26.31 0.46
C GLU A 28 -41.91 -25.20 0.58
N ASP A 29 -42.09 -24.60 1.76
CA ASP A 29 -42.98 -23.45 2.00
C ASP A 29 -42.34 -22.11 1.59
N CYS A 30 -41.01 -21.99 1.60
CA CYS A 30 -40.25 -20.89 0.97
C CYS A 30 -40.25 -20.96 -0.58
N GLY A 31 -41.42 -21.14 -1.19
CA GLY A 31 -41.62 -21.26 -2.64
C GLY A 31 -41.44 -19.96 -3.43
N GLU A 32 -41.36 -18.79 -2.77
CA GLU A 32 -41.04 -17.52 -3.41
C GLU A 32 -39.52 -17.23 -3.34
N PRO A 33 -38.89 -16.77 -4.44
CA PRO A 33 -37.48 -16.42 -4.43
C PRO A 33 -37.28 -15.10 -3.66
N PHE A 34 -36.33 -15.09 -2.71
CA PHE A 34 -35.92 -13.91 -1.94
C PHE A 34 -35.97 -12.61 -2.76
N THR A 35 -36.79 -11.67 -2.31
CA THR A 35 -36.88 -10.34 -2.90
C THR A 35 -35.60 -9.56 -2.67
N SER A 36 -35.38 -8.52 -3.47
CA SER A 36 -34.26 -7.59 -3.28
C SER A 36 -34.32 -6.83 -1.95
N GLU A 37 -35.52 -6.74 -1.34
CA GLU A 37 -35.80 -6.00 -0.11
C GLU A 37 -35.40 -6.83 1.12
N GLU A 38 -35.75 -8.13 1.16
CA GLU A 38 -35.29 -9.08 2.18
C GLU A 38 -33.76 -9.29 2.14
N PHE A 39 -33.17 -9.28 0.93
CA PHE A 39 -31.71 -9.35 0.78
C PHE A 39 -31.01 -8.10 1.35
N GLU A 40 -31.63 -6.93 1.24
CA GLU A 40 -31.11 -5.69 1.84
C GLU A 40 -31.31 -5.68 3.37
N GLU A 41 -32.43 -6.19 3.89
CA GLU A 41 -32.68 -6.29 5.33
C GLU A 41 -31.67 -7.22 6.03
N LEU A 42 -31.34 -8.38 5.44
CA LEU A 42 -30.29 -9.27 5.93
C LEU A 42 -28.92 -8.57 6.06
N MET A 43 -28.62 -7.64 5.16
CA MET A 43 -27.38 -6.84 5.18
C MET A 43 -27.38 -5.72 6.24
N GLN A 44 -28.52 -5.38 6.83
CA GLN A 44 -28.68 -4.29 7.81
C GLN A 44 -28.80 -4.75 9.28
N SER A 45 -28.49 -6.03 9.56
CA SER A 45 -28.38 -6.59 10.92
C SER A 45 -27.68 -5.62 11.90
N PRO A 46 -28.33 -5.19 13.01
CA PRO A 46 -27.83 -4.04 13.78
C PRO A 46 -26.46 -4.25 14.42
N THR A 47 -25.52 -3.36 14.11
CA THR A 47 -24.33 -3.16 14.95
C THR A 47 -24.78 -2.55 16.27
N GLY A 48 -24.69 -3.31 17.36
CA GLY A 48 -25.05 -2.84 18.71
C GLY A 48 -24.20 -1.63 19.11
N SER A 49 -24.79 -0.44 19.08
CA SER A 49 -24.13 0.83 19.36
C SER A 49 -23.84 1.02 20.86
N GLY A 50 -22.82 0.32 21.35
CA GLY A 50 -22.16 0.65 22.62
C GLY A 50 -21.41 1.97 22.50
N ASP A 51 -21.76 2.92 23.37
CA ASP A 51 -21.05 4.19 23.53
C ASP A 51 -19.68 3.97 24.19
N ASP A 52 -18.68 4.75 23.75
CA ASP A 52 -17.59 5.22 24.61
C ASP A 52 -16.79 6.32 23.88
N VAL A 53 -16.96 7.56 24.33
CA VAL A 53 -16.18 8.71 23.85
C VAL A 53 -14.76 8.64 24.39
N MET A 54 -13.76 8.57 23.51
CA MET A 54 -12.36 8.83 23.85
C MET A 54 -11.76 9.91 22.95
N GLU A 55 -11.55 11.08 23.55
CA GLU A 55 -10.90 12.24 22.94
C GLU A 55 -9.37 12.07 22.90
N GLY A 56 -8.73 12.63 21.87
CA GLY A 56 -7.36 13.12 21.98
C GLY A 56 -6.24 12.07 22.12
N THR A 57 -5.87 11.43 21.02
CA THR A 57 -4.43 11.21 20.77
C THR A 57 -4.12 11.41 19.29
N GLU A 58 -3.18 12.31 19.01
CA GLU A 58 -2.62 12.53 17.67
C GLU A 58 -1.63 11.39 17.29
N ALA A 59 -2.11 10.16 17.38
CA ALA A 59 -1.42 9.02 16.81
C ALA A 59 -1.31 9.24 15.30
N GLN A 60 -0.08 9.43 14.79
CA GLN A 60 0.16 9.57 13.36
C GLN A 60 -0.17 8.24 12.66
N THR A 61 -1.43 8.13 12.23
CA THR A 61 -2.01 6.96 11.58
C THR A 61 -1.31 6.73 10.24
N HIS A 62 -0.26 5.91 10.30
CA HIS A 62 0.54 5.51 9.17
C HIS A 62 -0.35 4.75 8.17
N SER A 63 -0.89 5.51 7.20
CA SER A 63 -2.17 5.23 6.52
C SER A 63 -2.47 3.75 6.30
N ASP A 64 -3.67 3.34 6.73
CA ASP A 64 -4.14 1.96 6.68
C ASP A 64 -4.03 1.31 5.29
N TRP A 65 -3.96 2.10 4.22
CA TRP A 65 -3.75 1.67 2.84
C TRP A 65 -2.30 1.24 2.55
N THR A 66 -1.81 0.24 3.29
CA THR A 66 -0.52 -0.40 2.99
C THR A 66 -0.55 -1.11 1.62
N LEU A 67 0.59 -1.17 0.94
CA LEU A 67 0.71 -1.86 -0.35
C LEU A 67 0.26 -3.34 -0.26
N ARG A 68 0.49 -3.99 0.89
CA ARG A 68 0.07 -5.37 1.18
C ARG A 68 -1.46 -5.52 1.22
N LYS A 69 -2.17 -4.60 1.91
CA LYS A 69 -3.64 -4.59 1.97
C LYS A 69 -4.24 -4.33 0.59
N LEU A 70 -3.75 -3.31 -0.12
CA LEU A 70 -4.18 -3.01 -1.49
C LEU A 70 -3.95 -4.20 -2.44
N ALA A 71 -2.77 -4.82 -2.40
CA ALA A 71 -2.48 -6.04 -3.18
C ALA A 71 -3.43 -7.21 -2.86
N SER A 72 -3.93 -7.30 -1.62
CA SER A 72 -4.90 -8.33 -1.23
C SER A 72 -6.26 -8.09 -1.87
N ILE A 73 -6.74 -6.84 -1.88
CA ILE A 73 -8.01 -6.44 -2.51
C ILE A 73 -7.97 -6.73 -4.02
N PHE A 74 -6.88 -6.41 -4.72
CA PHE A 74 -6.75 -6.74 -6.14
C PHE A 74 -6.77 -8.25 -6.42
N ARG A 75 -6.18 -9.08 -5.54
CA ARG A 75 -6.27 -10.54 -5.67
C ARG A 75 -7.68 -11.06 -5.40
N GLN A 76 -8.32 -10.60 -4.33
CA GLN A 76 -9.70 -11.00 -3.99
C GLN A 76 -10.69 -10.59 -5.08
N ALA A 77 -10.56 -9.39 -5.64
CA ALA A 77 -11.37 -8.95 -6.76
C ALA A 77 -11.06 -9.70 -8.07
N GLN A 78 -9.86 -10.26 -8.25
CA GLN A 78 -9.58 -11.15 -9.37
C GLN A 78 -10.34 -12.47 -9.20
N VAL A 79 -10.18 -13.15 -8.05
CA VAL A 79 -10.91 -14.38 -7.72
C VAL A 79 -12.42 -14.21 -7.86
N LEU A 80 -12.98 -13.09 -7.38
CA LEU A 80 -14.41 -12.78 -7.52
C LEU A 80 -14.84 -12.65 -9.00
N LYS A 81 -14.07 -11.96 -9.85
CA LYS A 81 -14.37 -11.87 -11.29
C LYS A 81 -14.28 -13.24 -11.97
N ASP A 82 -13.32 -14.05 -11.59
CA ASP A 82 -13.12 -15.39 -12.16
C ASP A 82 -14.30 -16.32 -11.79
N MET A 83 -14.72 -16.32 -10.52
CA MET A 83 -15.94 -17.02 -10.06
C MET A 83 -17.22 -16.53 -10.75
N ILE A 84 -17.35 -15.22 -11.00
CA ILE A 84 -18.49 -14.65 -11.73
C ILE A 84 -18.53 -15.13 -13.19
N VAL A 85 -17.38 -15.35 -13.82
CA VAL A 85 -17.29 -15.90 -15.18
C VAL A 85 -17.53 -17.42 -15.20
N GLU A 86 -17.12 -18.13 -14.15
CA GLU A 86 -17.33 -19.58 -14.00
C GLU A 86 -18.80 -19.94 -13.74
N TYR A 87 -19.49 -19.21 -12.85
CA TYR A 87 -20.84 -19.56 -12.40
C TYR A 87 -21.98 -18.90 -13.20
N ASN A 88 -21.73 -17.86 -13.99
CA ASN A 88 -22.80 -17.15 -14.71
C ASN A 88 -23.01 -17.72 -16.13
N PRO A 89 -24.15 -18.38 -16.43
CA PRO A 89 -24.43 -18.90 -17.77
C PRO A 89 -24.66 -17.79 -18.81
N SER A 90 -24.94 -16.55 -18.37
CA SER A 90 -24.98 -15.37 -19.24
C SER A 90 -23.64 -14.64 -19.23
N MET A 91 -22.87 -14.86 -20.29
CA MET A 91 -21.60 -14.15 -20.53
C MET A 91 -21.78 -12.63 -20.51
N GLU A 92 -22.94 -12.10 -20.95
CA GLU A 92 -23.21 -10.66 -20.95
C GLU A 92 -23.32 -10.09 -19.52
N CYS A 93 -24.04 -10.78 -18.63
CA CYS A 93 -24.14 -10.40 -17.22
C CYS A 93 -22.77 -10.50 -16.52
N GLY A 94 -22.05 -11.60 -16.72
CA GLY A 94 -20.71 -11.80 -16.17
C GLY A 94 -19.71 -10.72 -16.61
N ILE A 95 -19.75 -10.33 -17.88
CA ILE A 95 -18.96 -9.21 -18.44
C ILE A 95 -19.38 -7.87 -17.82
N MET A 96 -20.68 -7.61 -17.63
CA MET A 96 -21.17 -6.35 -17.07
C MET A 96 -20.66 -6.14 -15.62
N VAL A 97 -20.83 -7.14 -14.75
CA VAL A 97 -20.37 -7.07 -13.35
C VAL A 97 -18.83 -6.98 -13.29
N THR A 98 -18.13 -7.76 -14.12
CA THR A 98 -16.66 -7.72 -14.23
C THR A 98 -16.14 -6.33 -14.63
N ARG A 99 -16.82 -5.62 -15.54
CA ARG A 99 -16.50 -4.24 -15.94
C ARG A 99 -16.82 -3.23 -14.84
N GLY A 100 -17.91 -3.45 -14.08
CA GLY A 100 -18.25 -2.68 -12.89
C GLY A 100 -17.15 -2.74 -11.83
N ILE A 101 -16.80 -3.95 -11.36
CA ILE A 101 -15.70 -4.21 -10.42
C ILE A 101 -14.40 -3.53 -10.89
N THR A 102 -14.03 -3.74 -12.17
CA THR A 102 -12.80 -3.17 -12.74
C THR A 102 -12.82 -1.63 -12.79
N THR A 103 -13.99 -1.02 -12.89
CA THR A 103 -14.14 0.45 -12.87
C THR A 103 -14.04 0.99 -11.45
N SER A 104 -14.72 0.37 -10.48
CA SER A 104 -14.69 0.76 -9.07
C SER A 104 -13.32 0.61 -8.41
N LEU A 105 -12.44 -0.24 -8.96
CA LEU A 105 -11.06 -0.43 -8.47
C LEU A 105 -10.06 0.63 -8.95
N LYS A 106 -10.39 1.47 -9.94
CA LYS A 106 -9.46 2.47 -10.49
C LYS A 106 -8.90 3.45 -9.45
N PRO A 107 -9.67 3.99 -8.49
CA PRO A 107 -9.13 4.87 -7.44
C PRO A 107 -8.09 4.16 -6.54
N LEU A 108 -8.33 2.88 -6.20
CA LEU A 108 -7.37 2.09 -5.42
C LEU A 108 -6.08 1.82 -6.20
N GLN A 109 -6.13 1.78 -7.54
CA GLN A 109 -4.94 1.59 -8.36
C GLN A 109 -4.00 2.81 -8.31
N HIS A 110 -4.57 4.02 -8.25
CA HIS A 110 -3.77 5.24 -7.99
C HIS A 110 -3.07 5.16 -6.61
N LEU A 111 -3.82 4.80 -5.55
CA LEU A 111 -3.24 4.63 -4.20
C LEU A 111 -2.16 3.55 -4.16
N PHE A 112 -2.32 2.45 -4.89
CA PHE A 112 -1.32 1.39 -5.01
C PHE A 112 -0.03 1.89 -5.69
N ASP A 113 -0.16 2.64 -6.79
CA ASP A 113 1.00 3.22 -7.46
C ASP A 113 1.68 4.32 -6.64
N GLU A 114 0.94 5.05 -5.83
CA GLU A 114 1.51 6.02 -4.89
C GLU A 114 2.25 5.31 -3.73
N ALA A 115 1.63 4.32 -3.09
CA ALA A 115 2.27 3.51 -2.05
C ALA A 115 3.55 2.83 -2.57
N ARG A 116 3.51 2.30 -3.80
CA ARG A 116 4.65 1.70 -4.50
C ARG A 116 5.76 2.70 -4.80
N LYS A 117 5.45 3.98 -5.04
CA LYS A 117 6.44 5.06 -5.15
C LYS A 117 7.05 5.37 -3.78
N ARG A 118 6.23 5.52 -2.72
CA ARG A 118 6.69 5.81 -1.36
C ARG A 118 7.67 4.74 -0.84
N GLU A 119 7.35 3.45 -1.01
CA GLU A 119 8.23 2.33 -0.62
C GLU A 119 9.57 2.34 -1.38
N ARG A 120 9.55 2.69 -2.67
CA ARG A 120 10.76 2.86 -3.50
C ARG A 120 11.52 4.17 -3.24
N GLN A 121 10.93 5.10 -2.51
CA GLN A 121 11.53 6.39 -2.11
C GLN A 121 12.17 6.34 -0.72
N LEU A 122 12.20 5.18 -0.05
CA LEU A 122 13.04 4.96 1.13
C LEU A 122 14.48 5.39 0.80
N PRO A 123 14.99 6.47 1.41
CA PRO A 123 16.16 7.13 0.87
C PRO A 123 17.42 6.33 1.20
N ILE A 124 18.34 6.27 0.24
CA ILE A 124 19.66 5.62 0.39
C ILE A 124 20.43 6.18 1.61
N THR A 125 20.09 7.40 2.05
CA THR A 125 20.62 8.02 3.27
C THR A 125 20.27 7.26 4.57
N MET A 126 19.30 6.34 4.60
CA MET A 126 19.11 5.45 5.76
C MET A 126 20.26 4.46 5.96
N PHE A 127 21.06 4.17 4.93
CA PHE A 127 22.33 3.44 5.07
C PHE A 127 23.50 4.37 5.43
N LEU A 128 23.33 5.68 5.30
CA LEU A 128 24.30 6.70 5.71
C LEU A 128 23.98 7.19 7.14
N ASN A 129 24.20 6.31 8.11
CA ASN A 129 24.16 6.66 9.53
C ASN A 129 25.02 7.90 9.78
N LYS A 130 24.38 8.99 10.23
CA LYS A 130 25.04 10.26 10.51
C LYS A 130 26.01 10.07 11.68
N ALA A 131 27.32 10.08 11.39
CA ALA A 131 28.35 10.02 12.42
C ALA A 131 28.15 11.14 13.46
N PRO A 132 28.31 10.86 14.77
CA PRO A 132 28.11 11.84 15.81
C PRO A 132 29.15 12.97 15.70
N ALA A 133 28.68 14.22 15.75
CA ALA A 133 29.52 15.41 15.60
C ALA A 133 30.29 15.73 16.89
N ALA A 134 31.30 14.91 17.23
CA ALA A 134 32.16 15.13 18.39
C ALA A 134 33.58 14.53 18.20
N ALA A 135 34.43 15.20 17.42
CA ALA A 135 35.88 15.05 17.48
C ALA A 135 36.52 16.38 17.03
N GLU A 136 37.28 17.02 17.93
CA GLU A 136 37.97 18.27 17.61
C GLU A 136 39.11 18.03 16.60
N PRO A 137 39.42 18.99 15.71
CA PRO A 137 40.61 18.90 14.87
C PRO A 137 41.86 19.06 15.75
N ILE A 138 42.47 17.93 16.13
CA ILE A 138 43.70 17.91 16.94
C ILE A 138 44.78 18.74 16.23
N ILE A 139 45.11 19.90 16.82
CA ILE A 139 46.10 20.83 16.29
C ILE A 139 47.49 20.21 16.48
N LEU A 140 47.92 19.42 15.50
CA LEU A 140 49.24 18.81 15.49
C LEU A 140 50.28 19.89 15.14
N ARG A 141 50.69 20.63 16.17
CA ARG A 141 51.73 21.69 16.10
C ARG A 141 52.93 21.20 15.31
N ARG A 142 53.24 21.86 14.19
CA ARG A 142 54.53 21.75 13.52
C ARG A 142 55.18 23.13 13.40
N GLU A 143 55.85 23.52 14.49
CA GLU A 143 56.81 24.63 14.53
C GLU A 143 57.90 24.42 13.47
N VAL A 144 57.87 25.20 12.39
CA VAL A 144 59.03 25.46 11.51
C VAL A 144 59.00 26.94 11.17
N SER A 145 60.10 27.64 11.46
CA SER A 145 60.16 29.09 11.48
C SER A 145 60.07 29.74 10.09
N LEU A 146 59.41 30.90 10.02
CA LEU A 146 59.52 31.83 8.89
C LEU A 146 60.88 32.56 8.93
N PRO A 147 61.68 32.55 7.85
CA PRO A 147 62.60 33.63 7.55
C PRO A 147 61.81 34.83 6.99
N THR A 148 62.21 36.05 7.33
CA THR A 148 61.57 37.29 6.89
C THR A 148 62.31 37.96 5.72
N SER A 149 61.63 38.94 5.09
CA SER A 149 62.22 40.18 4.57
C SER A 149 62.56 40.34 3.06
N SER A 150 62.23 41.56 2.59
CA SER A 150 62.91 42.37 1.56
C SER A 150 62.85 42.08 0.04
N ARG A 151 61.80 42.61 -0.60
CA ARG A 151 61.88 43.76 -1.56
C ARG A 151 62.87 43.71 -2.77
N ASN A 152 62.31 43.42 -3.96
CA ASN A 152 62.47 44.04 -5.31
C ASN A 152 63.61 45.06 -5.62
N PRO A 153 64.01 45.28 -6.91
CA PRO A 153 63.87 44.47 -8.16
C PRO A 153 65.13 44.50 -9.09
N ARG A 154 65.03 44.00 -10.35
CA ARG A 154 65.37 44.62 -11.69
C ARG A 154 66.07 43.74 -12.76
N THR A 155 65.58 43.85 -14.01
CA THR A 155 66.25 43.67 -15.35
C THR A 155 66.93 42.34 -15.76
N GLY A 156 66.53 41.76 -16.91
CA GLY A 156 67.10 40.50 -17.43
C GLY A 156 66.79 40.05 -18.90
N ARG A 157 66.60 40.98 -19.85
CA ARG A 157 66.75 40.79 -21.33
C ARG A 157 66.00 39.63 -22.08
N SER A 158 64.96 39.99 -22.85
CA SER A 158 64.48 39.31 -24.07
C SER A 158 65.42 39.62 -25.29
N PRO A 159 65.40 38.96 -26.49
CA PRO A 159 64.32 38.17 -27.10
C PRO A 159 64.73 36.88 -27.89
N GLY A 160 63.76 36.29 -28.61
CA GLY A 160 63.88 35.12 -29.50
C GLY A 160 62.58 34.29 -29.51
N ASP A 161 61.44 34.73 -30.05
CA ASP A 161 61.10 35.22 -31.41
C ASP A 161 60.68 34.08 -32.38
N LEU A 162 59.88 34.43 -33.40
CA LEU A 162 59.31 33.59 -34.48
C LEU A 162 58.10 32.66 -34.12
N ARG A 163 56.91 33.23 -34.35
CA ARG A 163 55.66 32.58 -34.85
C ARG A 163 55.57 32.80 -36.39
N PRO A 164 54.52 32.36 -37.11
CA PRO A 164 53.68 31.13 -37.09
C PRO A 164 53.89 30.42 -38.48
N PRO A 165 52.94 29.82 -39.24
CA PRO A 165 51.55 29.37 -39.05
C PRO A 165 51.44 27.81 -39.27
N THR A 166 50.39 27.12 -39.75
CA THR A 166 49.12 27.48 -40.45
C THR A 166 48.00 26.43 -40.23
N GLU A 167 46.82 26.78 -40.72
CA GLU A 167 45.53 26.08 -40.82
C GLU A 167 45.48 24.94 -41.87
N SER A 168 44.71 23.88 -41.58
CA SER A 168 43.96 22.97 -42.50
C SER A 168 43.33 21.84 -41.67
N GLY A 169 42.12 21.34 -41.94
CA GLY A 169 41.10 21.74 -42.91
C GLY A 169 39.85 20.86 -42.75
#